data_AF-A0A356MRQ2-F1
#
_entry.id   AF-A0A356MRQ2-F1
#
_cell.length_a   1.000
_cell.length_b   1.000
_cell.length_c   1.000
_cell.angle_alpha   90.00
_cell.angle_beta   90.00
_cell.angle_gamma   90.00
#
_symmetry.space_group_name_H-M   'P 1'
#
loop_
_entity.id
_entity.type
_entity.pdbx_description
1 polymer ?
#
loop_
_entity_poly.entity_id
_entity_poly.type
_entity_poly.pdbx_seq_one_letter_code
_entity_poly.pdbx_strand_id
1 'polypeptide(L)'
;QSQKELREDRMQALRVAYFVEELSLTPEESSHFWPAWNEEEEKLRAHGEAIRTIETQLKSTESDAEAAELVQELKQLHLASVELRHLAIDRIAVFIGYRRAGMIKQVEREFRTRVMKRRMKGSESNKGQRIDDRRSRGPQRY
;
A
#
# COMPACT_ATOMS: atom_id res chain seq x y z
N GLN A 1 -25.57 -6.23 -1.53
CA GLN A 1 -24.13 -5.94 -1.50
C GLN A 1 -23.51 -6.40 -2.81
N SER A 2 -22.77 -5.52 -3.49
CA SER A 2 -22.08 -5.89 -4.73
C SER A 2 -20.89 -6.80 -4.41
N GLN A 3 -20.47 -7.66 -5.36
CA GLN A 3 -19.28 -8.50 -5.16
C GLN A 3 -18.00 -7.69 -4.88
N LYS A 4 -17.96 -6.40 -5.23
CA LYS A 4 -16.81 -5.53 -4.96
C LYS A 4 -16.75 -5.15 -3.48
N GLU A 5 -17.88 -4.77 -2.90
CA GLU A 5 -18.00 -4.40 -1.46
C GLU A 5 -17.60 -5.59 -0.57
N LEU A 6 -18.14 -6.78 -0.85
CA LEU A 6 -17.79 -8.00 -0.09
C LEU A 6 -16.29 -8.33 -0.13
N ARG A 7 -15.59 -7.98 -1.21
CA ARG A 7 -14.14 -8.17 -1.31
C ARG A 7 -13.39 -7.12 -0.52
N GLU A 8 -13.85 -5.87 -0.52
CA GLU A 8 -13.24 -4.77 0.24
C GLU A 8 -13.40 -5.00 1.75
N ASP A 9 -14.59 -5.39 2.21
CA ASP A 9 -14.88 -5.70 3.61
C ASP A 9 -14.01 -6.85 4.12
N ARG A 10 -13.89 -7.92 3.33
CA ARG A 10 -13.03 -9.07 3.67
C ARG A 10 -11.56 -8.67 3.75
N MET A 11 -11.11 -7.76 2.89
CA MET A 11 -9.73 -7.27 2.91
C MET A 11 -9.45 -6.42 4.14
N GLN A 12 -10.39 -5.57 4.54
CA GLN A 12 -10.28 -4.78 5.76
C GLN A 12 -10.28 -5.67 7.01
N ALA A 13 -11.17 -6.66 7.10
CA ALA A 13 -11.20 -7.61 8.20
C ALA A 13 -9.88 -8.37 8.35
N LEU A 14 -9.28 -8.81 7.23
CA LEU A 14 -7.97 -9.46 7.24
C LEU A 14 -6.85 -8.52 7.69
N ARG A 15 -6.89 -7.24 7.30
CA ARG A 15 -5.93 -6.22 7.74
C ARG A 15 -6.03 -6.04 9.26
N VAL A 16 -7.25 -5.88 9.77
CA VAL A 16 -7.49 -5.68 11.20
C VAL A 16 -6.98 -6.86 12.00
N ALA A 17 -7.36 -8.08 11.62
CA ALA A 17 -6.91 -9.29 12.30
C ALA A 17 -5.37 -9.42 12.30
N TYR A 18 -4.73 -9.13 11.17
CA TYR A 18 -3.28 -9.21 11.05
C TYR A 18 -2.56 -8.20 11.95
N PHE A 19 -3.06 -6.97 12.03
CA PHE A 19 -2.48 -5.95 12.90
C PHE A 19 -2.65 -6.28 14.38
N VAL A 20 -3.83 -6.77 14.78
CA VAL A 20 -4.09 -7.19 16.17
C VAL A 20 -3.15 -8.32 16.58
N GLU A 21 -2.90 -9.30 15.68
CA GLU A 21 -1.98 -10.41 15.93
C GLU A 21 -0.52 -9.93 16.05
N GLU A 22 0.00 -9.24 15.05
CA GLU A 22 1.42 -8.84 14.98
C GLU A 22 1.80 -7.78 16.00
N LEU A 23 0.88 -6.86 16.32
CA LEU A 23 1.10 -5.84 17.35
C LEU A 23 0.56 -6.28 18.72
N SER A 24 -0.02 -7.49 18.84
CA SER A 24 -0.60 -7.98 20.09
C SER A 24 -1.52 -6.95 20.77
N LEU A 25 -2.42 -6.35 19.99
CA LEU A 25 -3.30 -5.28 20.48
C LEU A 25 -4.40 -5.85 21.36
N THR A 26 -4.65 -5.23 22.52
CA THR A 26 -5.84 -5.55 23.32
C THR A 26 -7.11 -4.96 22.68
N PRO A 27 -8.32 -5.42 23.06
CA PRO A 27 -9.56 -4.81 22.60
C PRO A 27 -9.64 -3.31 22.92
N GLU A 28 -9.17 -2.92 24.10
CA GLU A 28 -9.12 -1.52 24.55
C GLU A 28 -8.16 -0.70 23.69
N GLU A 29 -6.94 -1.20 23.47
CA GLU A 29 -5.94 -0.54 22.62
C GLU A 29 -6.40 -0.42 21.18
N SER A 30 -7.04 -1.47 20.64
CA SER A 30 -7.57 -1.49 19.28
C SER A 30 -8.62 -0.42 19.05
N SER A 31 -9.47 -0.16 20.05
CA SER A 31 -10.52 0.87 19.97
C SER A 31 -9.97 2.28 19.78
N HIS A 32 -8.79 2.57 20.36
CA HIS A 32 -8.09 3.84 20.22
C HIS A 32 -7.13 3.87 19.02
N PHE A 33 -6.54 2.72 18.68
CA PHE A 33 -5.57 2.58 17.60
C PHE A 33 -6.18 2.87 16.24
N TRP A 34 -7.33 2.25 15.90
CA TRP A 34 -7.88 2.36 14.54
C TRP A 34 -8.27 3.79 14.14
N PRO A 35 -8.96 4.59 14.98
CA PRO A 35 -9.23 5.99 14.65
C PRO A 35 -7.96 6.80 14.42
N ALA A 36 -6.96 6.67 15.30
CA ALA A 36 -5.69 7.39 15.17
C ALA A 36 -4.91 6.96 13.92
N TRP A 37 -4.86 5.66 13.65
CA TRP A 37 -4.17 5.14 12.46
C TRP A 37 -4.86 5.55 11.17
N ASN A 38 -6.20 5.53 11.11
CA ASN A 38 -6.94 5.92 9.91
C ASN A 38 -6.73 7.40 9.57
N GLU A 39 -6.72 8.29 10.57
CA GLU A 39 -6.43 9.72 10.37
C GLU A 39 -5.01 9.93 9.81
N GLU A 40 -4.02 9.28 10.41
CA GLU A 40 -2.63 9.39 9.95
C GLU A 40 -2.42 8.72 8.58
N GLU A 41 -3.10 7.61 8.29
CA GLU A 41 -3.10 6.97 6.98
C GLU A 41 -3.66 7.88 5.89
N GLU A 42 -4.76 8.60 6.18
CA GLU A 42 -5.34 9.56 5.24
C GLU A 42 -4.37 10.71 4.93
N LYS A 43 -3.74 11.28 5.96
CA LYS A 43 -2.71 12.32 5.78
C LYS A 43 -1.55 11.81 4.93
N LEU A 44 -1.03 10.63 5.24
CA LEU A 44 0.06 10.01 4.49
C LEU A 44 -0.34 9.70 3.05
N ARG A 45 -1.59 9.31 2.79
CA ARG A 45 -2.12 9.07 1.46
C ARG A 45 -2.19 10.36 0.65
N ALA A 46 -2.80 11.41 1.20
CA ALA A 46 -2.89 12.72 0.54
C ALA A 46 -1.49 13.29 0.25
N HIS A 47 -0.56 13.15 1.20
CA HIS A 47 0.83 13.56 1.02
C HIS A 47 1.55 12.77 -0.08
N GLY A 48 1.31 11.47 -0.15
CA GLY A 48 1.83 10.62 -1.21
C GLY A 48 1.24 10.95 -2.59
N GLU A 49 -0.01 11.39 -2.66
CA GLU A 49 -0.65 11.88 -3.89
C GLU A 49 -0.05 13.21 -4.37
N ALA A 50 0.26 14.12 -3.44
CA ALA A 50 0.97 15.37 -3.76
C ALA A 50 2.36 15.09 -4.35
N ILE A 51 3.15 14.21 -3.71
CA ILE A 51 4.47 13.79 -4.22
C ILE A 51 4.34 13.23 -5.65
N ARG A 52 3.40 12.30 -5.88
CA ARG A 52 3.20 11.69 -7.21
C ARG A 52 2.79 12.71 -8.27
N THR A 53 2.02 13.72 -7.89
CA THR A 53 1.61 14.81 -8.78
C THR A 53 2.84 15.56 -9.28
N ILE A 54 3.73 15.98 -8.37
CA ILE A 54 4.97 16.67 -8.71
C ILE A 54 5.89 15.78 -9.54
N GLU A 55 6.07 14.51 -9.15
CA GLU A 55 6.88 13.55 -9.92
C GLU A 55 6.34 13.37 -11.36
N THR A 56 5.02 13.45 -11.54
CA THR A 56 4.39 13.36 -12.85
C THR A 56 4.61 14.63 -13.66
N GLN A 57 4.47 15.80 -13.04
CA GLN A 57 4.76 17.09 -13.67
C GLN A 57 6.22 17.18 -14.11
N LEU A 58 7.16 16.77 -13.24
CA LEU A 58 8.60 16.79 -13.53
C LEU A 58 8.96 15.91 -14.74
N LYS A 59 8.23 14.81 -14.99
CA LYS A 59 8.42 13.98 -16.18
C LYS A 59 7.96 14.64 -17.48
N SER A 60 7.01 15.58 -17.38
CA SER A 60 6.45 16.31 -18.53
C SER A 60 7.07 17.70 -18.74
N THR A 61 7.81 18.22 -17.75
CA THR A 61 8.46 19.52 -17.83
C THR A 61 9.67 19.48 -18.75
N GLU A 62 9.75 20.45 -19.67
CA GLU A 62 10.88 20.61 -20.60
C GLU A 62 11.82 21.77 -20.20
N SER A 63 11.37 22.66 -19.30
CA SER A 63 12.12 23.82 -18.81
C SER A 63 12.93 23.48 -17.56
N ASP A 64 14.24 23.74 -17.59
CA ASP A 64 15.14 23.53 -16.44
C ASP A 64 14.78 24.43 -15.25
N ALA A 65 14.28 25.65 -15.51
CA ALA A 65 13.85 26.58 -14.47
C ALA A 65 12.60 26.06 -13.73
N GLU A 66 11.61 25.57 -14.46
CA GLU A 66 10.40 24.96 -13.87
C GLU A 66 10.74 23.66 -13.14
N ALA A 67 11.66 22.85 -13.69
CA ALA A 67 12.13 21.64 -13.03
C ALA A 67 12.81 21.95 -11.69
N ALA A 68 13.60 23.04 -11.60
CA ALA A 68 14.22 23.47 -10.36
C ALA A 68 13.20 23.83 -9.28
N GLU A 69 12.10 24.51 -9.64
CA GLU A 69 11.01 24.84 -8.71
C GLU A 69 10.29 23.58 -8.21
N LEU A 70 9.92 22.68 -9.12
CA LEU A 70 9.27 21.41 -8.78
C LEU A 70 10.16 20.53 -7.87
N VAL A 71 11.47 20.53 -8.10
CA VAL A 71 12.43 19.81 -7.24
C VAL A 71 12.49 20.42 -5.84
N GLN A 72 12.42 21.75 -5.70
CA GLN A 72 12.35 22.38 -4.37
C GLN A 72 11.04 22.01 -3.66
N GLU A 73 9.91 22.04 -4.36
CA GLU A 73 8.62 21.64 -3.78
C GLU A 73 8.63 20.17 -3.36
N LEU A 74 9.15 19.27 -4.21
CA LEU A 74 9.32 17.86 -3.89
C LEU A 74 10.19 17.65 -2.65
N LYS A 75 11.29 18.42 -2.51
CA LYS A 75 12.14 18.38 -1.33
C LYS A 75 11.37 18.77 -0.06
N GLN A 76 10.56 19.82 -0.11
CA GLN A 76 9.74 20.24 1.02
C GLN A 76 8.72 19.16 1.39
N LEU A 77 8.06 18.55 0.39
CA LEU A 77 7.17 17.42 0.65
C LEU A 77 7.91 16.24 1.29
N HIS A 78 9.12 15.90 0.84
CA HIS A 78 9.88 14.80 1.48
C HIS A 78 10.21 15.08 2.95
N LEU A 79 10.57 16.32 3.29
CA LEU A 79 10.82 16.72 4.69
C LEU A 79 9.54 16.63 5.52
N ALA A 80 8.43 17.20 5.04
CA ALA A 80 7.13 17.11 5.71
C ALA A 80 6.67 15.66 5.88
N SER A 81 6.98 14.77 4.93
CA SER A 81 6.66 13.35 5.03
C SER A 81 7.38 12.65 6.19
N VAL A 82 8.62 13.05 6.47
CA VAL A 82 9.40 12.52 7.59
C VAL A 82 8.76 12.97 8.91
N GLU A 83 8.44 14.26 9.03
CA GLU A 83 7.78 14.83 10.22
C GLU A 83 6.42 14.19 10.49
N LEU A 84 5.57 14.06 9.46
CA LEU A 84 4.26 13.40 9.57
C LEU A 84 4.40 11.96 10.08
N ARG A 85 5.42 11.22 9.61
CA ARG A 85 5.67 9.85 10.10
C ARG A 85 6.10 9.83 11.56
N HIS A 86 6.94 10.76 11.99
CA HIS A 86 7.37 10.85 13.40
C HIS A 86 6.17 11.15 14.30
N LEU A 87 5.38 12.17 13.96
CA LEU A 87 4.18 12.56 14.71
C LEU A 87 3.16 11.42 14.79
N ALA A 88 2.96 10.68 13.71
CA ALA A 88 2.07 9.51 13.71
C ALA A 88 2.57 8.42 14.67
N ILE A 89 3.87 8.12 14.68
CA ILE A 89 4.46 7.15 15.61
C ILE A 89 4.30 7.62 17.06
N ASP A 90 4.60 8.89 17.36
CA ASP A 90 4.48 9.44 18.71
C ASP A 90 3.03 9.37 19.22
N ARG A 91 2.06 9.77 18.39
CA ARG A 91 0.63 9.71 18.71
C ARG A 91 0.18 8.29 19.01
N ILE A 92 0.58 7.33 18.18
CA ILE A 92 0.16 5.93 18.34
C ILE A 92 0.90 5.26 19.51
N ALA A 93 2.15 5.65 19.76
CA ALA A 93 2.95 5.15 20.87
C ALA A 93 2.32 5.47 22.24
N VAL A 94 1.50 6.52 22.36
CA VAL A 94 0.73 6.80 23.59
C VAL A 94 -0.19 5.64 23.97
N PHE A 95 -0.75 4.94 22.99
CA PHE A 95 -1.70 3.84 23.23
C PHE A 95 -1.03 2.47 23.30
N ILE A 96 -0.09 2.21 22.38
CA ILE A 96 0.48 0.85 22.21
C ILE A 96 1.97 0.77 22.58
N GLY A 97 2.60 1.88 22.95
CA GLY A 97 4.02 1.96 23.25
C GLY A 97 4.93 2.04 22.01
N TYR A 98 6.11 2.64 22.20
CA TYR A 98 7.06 2.91 21.11
C TYR A 98 7.55 1.68 20.36
N ARG A 99 7.78 0.56 21.05
CA ARG A 99 8.24 -0.69 20.42
C ARG A 99 7.25 -1.15 19.35
N ARG A 100 5.95 -1.15 19.66
CA ARG A 100 4.90 -1.58 18.74
C ARG A 100 4.61 -0.52 17.69
N ALA A 101 4.56 0.75 18.08
CA ALA A 101 4.34 1.86 17.16
C ALA A 101 5.42 1.93 16.06
N GLY A 102 6.68 1.69 16.39
CA GLY A 102 7.77 1.63 15.42
C GLY A 102 7.66 0.48 14.41
N MET A 103 6.97 -0.62 14.76
CA MET A 103 6.79 -1.79 13.89
C MET A 103 5.64 -1.63 12.89
N ILE A 104 4.76 -0.63 13.05
CA ILE A 104 3.56 -0.47 12.22
C ILE A 104 3.88 -0.48 10.72
N LYS A 105 4.93 0.24 10.29
CA LYS A 105 5.33 0.27 8.87
C LYS A 105 5.81 -1.08 8.36
N GLN A 106 6.49 -1.85 9.19
CA GLN A 106 6.94 -3.20 8.85
C GLN A 106 5.74 -4.15 8.73
N VAL A 107 4.84 -4.14 9.71
CA VAL A 107 3.61 -4.95 9.72
C VAL A 107 2.74 -4.65 8.49
N GLU A 108 2.53 -3.37 8.16
CA GLU A 108 1.78 -2.97 6.95
C GLU A 108 2.46 -3.49 5.67
N ARG A 109 3.79 -3.40 5.57
CA ARG A 109 4.54 -3.89 4.40
C ARG A 109 4.43 -5.41 4.26
N GLU A 110 4.53 -6.13 5.37
CA GLU A 110 4.39 -7.59 5.41
C GLU A 110 2.98 -8.04 5.04
N PHE A 111 1.96 -7.36 5.58
CA PHE A 111 0.56 -7.54 5.19
C PHE A 111 0.38 -7.38 3.68
N ARG A 112 0.80 -6.23 3.12
CA ARG A 112 0.69 -5.95 1.68
C ARG A 112 1.40 -6.99 0.84
N THR A 113 2.60 -7.42 1.25
CA THR A 113 3.37 -8.46 0.57
C THR A 113 2.63 -9.81 0.59
N ARG A 114 2.07 -10.19 1.75
CA ARG A 114 1.32 -11.44 1.93
C ARG A 114 0.02 -11.45 1.12
N VAL A 115 -0.70 -10.33 1.09
CA VAL A 115 -1.90 -10.13 0.28
C VAL A 115 -1.57 -10.19 -1.21
N MET A 116 -0.52 -9.48 -1.65
CA MET A 116 -0.14 -9.44 -3.06
C MET A 116 0.28 -10.83 -3.57
N LYS A 117 1.06 -11.58 -2.78
CA LYS A 117 1.43 -12.97 -3.09
C LYS A 117 0.20 -13.87 -3.25
N ARG A 118 -0.84 -13.70 -2.42
CA ARG A 118 -2.08 -14.47 -2.53
C ARG A 118 -2.89 -14.11 -3.78
N ARG A 119 -2.93 -12.82 -4.15
CA ARG A 119 -3.59 -12.36 -5.39
C ARG A 119 -2.87 -12.88 -6.65
N MET A 120 -1.54 -12.86 -6.65
CA MET A 120 -0.73 -13.34 -7.78
C MET A 120 -0.88 -14.85 -8.00
N LYS A 121 -0.82 -15.67 -6.94
CA LYS A 121 -1.02 -17.13 -7.04
C LYS A 121 -2.39 -17.53 -7.59
N GLY A 122 -3.45 -16.77 -7.31
CA GLY A 122 -4.78 -17.02 -7.88
C GLY A 122 -4.89 -16.72 -9.38
N SER A 123 -3.97 -15.93 -9.95
CA SER A 123 -3.96 -15.59 -11.38
C SER A 123 -3.15 -16.57 -12.23
N GLU A 124 -2.16 -17.26 -11.65
CA GLU A 124 -1.36 -18.28 -12.36
C GLU A 124 -2.13 -19.57 -12.62
N SER A 125 -3.09 -19.92 -11.75
CA SER A 125 -3.94 -21.12 -11.91
C SER A 125 -4.86 -21.06 -13.15
N ASN A 126 -5.06 -19.88 -13.76
CA ASN A 126 -5.95 -19.70 -14.92
C ASN A 126 -5.19 -19.60 -16.27
N LYS A 127 -3.86 -19.67 -16.27
CA LYS A 127 -3.03 -19.61 -17.51
C LYS A 127 -2.52 -20.97 -17.99
N GLY A 128 -2.68 -22.04 -17.20
CA GLY A 128 -2.17 -23.38 -17.52
C GLY A 128 -3.07 -24.28 -18.39
N GLN A 129 -4.28 -23.85 -18.77
CA GLN A 129 -5.29 -24.72 -19.40
C GLN A 129 -5.60 -24.41 -20.88
N ARG A 130 -4.76 -23.62 -21.58
CA ARG A 130 -5.05 -23.18 -22.96
C ARG A 130 -3.94 -23.42 -24.00
N ILE A 131 -3.01 -24.33 -23.76
CA ILE A 131 -2.01 -24.70 -24.77
C ILE A 131 -1.81 -26.22 -24.79
N ASP A 132 -2.85 -26.97 -25.18
CA ASP A 132 -2.65 -28.28 -25.80
C ASP A 132 -3.91 -28.68 -26.58
N ASP A 133 -4.08 -28.18 -27.82
CA ASP A 133 -5.02 -28.83 -28.75
C ASP A 133 -4.98 -28.41 -30.24
N ARG A 134 -3.93 -27.76 -30.74
CA ARG A 134 -3.82 -27.51 -32.18
C ARG A 134 -2.39 -27.59 -32.70
N ARG A 135 -1.98 -28.79 -33.10
CA ARG A 135 -1.14 -29.06 -34.28
C ARG A 135 -1.04 -30.57 -34.54
N SER A 136 -2.15 -31.15 -34.98
CA SER A 136 -2.15 -32.45 -35.65
C SER A 136 -2.24 -32.23 -37.16
N ARG A 137 -1.13 -32.58 -37.85
CA ARG A 137 -0.95 -32.99 -39.26
C ARG A 137 -1.73 -32.29 -40.41
N GLY A 138 -0.95 -31.75 -41.36
CA GLY A 138 -1.33 -31.51 -42.77
C GLY A 138 -0.10 -31.20 -43.64
N PRO A 139 -0.05 -31.58 -44.94
CA PRO A 139 1.04 -32.40 -45.48
C PRO A 139 2.15 -31.70 -46.29
N GLN A 140 3.19 -32.51 -46.54
CA GLN A 140 4.46 -32.33 -47.23
C GLN A 140 4.39 -31.54 -48.55
N ARG A 141 5.44 -30.73 -48.76
CA ARG A 141 5.73 -29.92 -49.95
C ARG A 141 5.94 -30.76 -51.21
N TYR A 142 5.60 -30.19 -52.37
CA TYR A 142 6.12 -30.59 -53.68
C TYR A 142 7.53 -30.03 -53.88
#